data_AF-A0A9D6DW64-F1
#
_entry.id   AF-A0A9D6DW64-F1
#
_cell.length_a   1.000
_cell.length_b   1.000
_cell.length_c   1.000
_cell.angle_alpha   90.00
_cell.angle_beta   90.00
_cell.angle_gamma   90.00
#
_symmetry.space_group_name_H-M   'P 1'
#
loop_
_entity.id
_entity.type
_entity.pdbx_description
1 polymer ?
#
loop_
_entity_poly.entity_id
_entity_poly.type
_entity_poly.pdbx_seq_one_letter_code
_entity_poly.pdbx_strand_id
1 'polypeptide(L)'
;MTAPRIFFSVFVFFWASCSGLWPVFAAEGPDISLSADYRRQTDHLAEDPLLIRVGLGNPSASEARSRNESTKSDLDKFVRTAGFGAWPEEKKAGFMAKYSGKPVPVYGIGSATRAPADQVRLVLKNAAGEAVFFNARLLAATDRAPGEVLLDGTKDLVFYFGADPETLLSLGEGRYALEAVVTSRKAGEGRDSETVSKAVEIFLVKNPGALSKESADRRLASSAVYYHLDGQYSKLAETAEKILAKDPRSVDGWAYLGDALDGRGDSREALKAFENALRHWPREAALQPREGPKEEPRYIYRRIEEIKDKLTRGGG
;
A
#
# COMPACT_ATOMS: atom_id res chain seq x y z
N MET A 1 17.48 52.63 -52.17
CA MET A 1 17.34 52.31 -50.73
C MET A 1 16.68 50.95 -50.64
N THR A 2 17.51 49.92 -50.48
CA THR A 2 17.19 48.51 -50.69
C THR A 2 17.41 47.80 -49.36
N ALA A 3 16.34 47.18 -48.84
CA ALA A 3 16.34 46.44 -47.59
C ALA A 3 17.14 45.12 -47.69
N PRO A 4 17.83 44.66 -46.63
CA PRO A 4 18.51 43.37 -46.66
C PRO A 4 17.52 42.23 -46.34
N ARG A 5 17.51 41.21 -47.20
CA ARG A 5 16.80 39.94 -47.00
C ARG A 5 17.61 39.05 -46.05
N ILE A 6 17.02 38.70 -44.92
CA ILE A 6 17.55 37.71 -43.98
C ILE A 6 17.13 36.33 -44.48
N PHE A 7 18.11 35.49 -44.84
CA PHE A 7 17.91 34.07 -45.15
C PHE A 7 17.77 33.29 -43.82
N PHE A 8 16.58 32.77 -43.53
CA PHE A 8 16.39 31.69 -42.55
C PHE A 8 16.68 30.36 -43.26
N SER A 9 17.77 29.70 -42.88
CA SER A 9 18.07 28.34 -43.32
C SER A 9 17.20 27.38 -42.52
N VAL A 10 16.29 26.70 -43.20
CA VAL A 10 15.46 25.61 -42.66
C VAL A 10 16.32 24.36 -42.59
N PHE A 11 16.74 23.96 -41.39
CA PHE A 11 17.28 22.62 -41.18
C PHE A 11 16.13 21.63 -41.00
N VAL A 12 15.80 20.94 -42.09
CA VAL A 12 15.02 19.69 -42.07
C VAL A 12 15.95 18.60 -41.54
N PHE A 13 15.79 18.17 -40.29
CA PHE A 13 16.46 16.97 -39.80
C PHE A 13 15.63 15.74 -40.18
N PHE A 14 16.23 14.94 -41.05
CA PHE A 14 15.78 13.66 -41.55
C PHE A 14 15.64 12.65 -40.40
N TRP A 15 14.50 11.97 -40.35
CA TRP A 15 14.19 10.91 -39.40
C TRP A 15 14.98 9.65 -39.78
N ALA A 16 15.96 9.28 -38.96
CA ALA A 16 16.61 7.98 -39.04
C ALA A 16 16.04 7.07 -37.95
N SER A 17 15.20 6.11 -38.36
CA SER A 17 14.71 5.02 -37.53
C SER A 17 15.87 4.23 -36.95
N CYS A 18 16.22 4.50 -35.69
CA CYS A 18 16.98 3.57 -34.87
C CYS A 18 16.02 2.81 -33.97
N SER A 19 15.71 1.58 -34.37
CA SER A 19 15.16 0.52 -33.52
C SER A 19 16.23 0.11 -32.50
N GLY A 20 16.54 1.00 -31.57
CA GLY A 20 17.29 0.67 -30.37
C GLY A 20 16.29 0.33 -29.28
N LEU A 21 16.43 -0.85 -28.67
CA LEU A 21 15.88 -1.11 -27.35
C LEU A 21 16.37 0.02 -26.43
N TRP A 22 15.55 1.05 -26.22
CA TRP A 22 15.75 1.89 -25.07
C TRP A 22 15.59 0.99 -23.85
N PRO A 23 16.54 1.00 -22.89
CA PRO A 23 16.26 0.41 -21.61
C PRO A 23 14.98 1.07 -21.12
N VAL A 24 13.98 0.27 -20.77
CA VAL A 24 12.86 0.74 -19.96
C VAL A 24 13.55 1.34 -18.73
N PHE A 25 13.61 2.68 -18.66
CA PHE A 25 14.17 3.35 -17.49
C PHE A 25 13.38 2.80 -16.30
N ALA A 26 14.08 2.05 -15.43
CA ALA A 26 13.50 1.62 -14.17
C ALA A 26 12.96 2.89 -13.50
N ALA A 27 11.70 2.86 -13.05
CA ALA A 27 11.03 4.02 -12.49
C ALA A 27 11.97 4.71 -11.47
N GLU A 28 12.31 5.98 -11.71
CA GLU A 28 13.29 6.74 -10.92
C GLU A 28 12.74 7.18 -9.54
N GLY A 29 11.99 6.31 -8.87
CA GLY A 29 11.22 6.64 -7.67
C GLY A 29 11.03 5.46 -6.72
N PRO A 30 10.36 5.68 -5.58
CA PRO A 30 9.95 4.61 -4.68
C PRO A 30 9.00 3.62 -5.40
N ASP A 31 8.99 2.37 -4.94
CA ASP A 31 8.03 1.38 -5.43
C ASP A 31 6.66 1.66 -4.80
N ILE A 32 5.62 1.69 -5.63
CA ILE A 32 4.25 1.99 -5.20
C ILE A 32 3.39 0.77 -5.47
N SER A 33 3.00 0.08 -4.40
CA SER A 33 1.98 -0.96 -4.43
C SER A 33 0.59 -0.32 -4.27
N LEU A 34 -0.28 -0.57 -5.23
CA LEU A 34 -1.67 -0.09 -5.21
C LEU A 34 -2.62 -1.28 -5.33
N SER A 35 -3.67 -1.26 -4.52
CA SER A 35 -4.77 -2.23 -4.62
C SER A 35 -6.09 -1.59 -4.25
N ALA A 36 -7.15 -1.99 -4.93
CA ALA A 36 -8.53 -1.71 -4.58
C ALA A 36 -9.17 -3.03 -4.10
N ASP A 37 -9.77 -3.05 -2.91
CA ASP A 37 -10.28 -4.26 -2.26
C ASP A 37 -9.25 -5.41 -2.22
N TYR A 38 -7.99 -5.06 -1.94
CA TYR A 38 -6.84 -5.97 -1.93
C TYR A 38 -6.55 -6.65 -3.28
N ARG A 39 -7.04 -6.09 -4.39
CA ARG A 39 -6.85 -6.61 -5.74
C ARG A 39 -6.28 -5.57 -6.69
N ARG A 40 -5.65 -6.06 -7.77
CA ARG A 40 -5.23 -5.24 -8.91
C ARG A 40 -6.32 -5.09 -9.98
N GLN A 41 -7.33 -5.96 -9.93
CA GLN A 41 -8.53 -5.88 -10.75
C GLN A 41 -9.73 -6.31 -9.90
N THR A 42 -10.80 -5.51 -9.90
CA THR A 42 -12.01 -5.81 -9.13
C THR A 42 -13.28 -5.39 -9.86
N ASP A 43 -14.31 -6.23 -9.77
CA ASP A 43 -15.69 -5.86 -10.11
C ASP A 43 -16.33 -5.29 -8.85
N HIS A 44 -16.55 -3.98 -8.84
CA HIS A 44 -16.98 -3.25 -7.65
C HIS A 44 -18.43 -2.81 -7.77
N LEU A 45 -19.22 -3.04 -6.71
CA LEU A 45 -20.59 -2.53 -6.65
C LEU A 45 -20.55 -1.08 -6.18
N ALA A 46 -21.13 -0.16 -6.93
CA ALA A 46 -21.12 1.28 -6.61
C ALA A 46 -21.80 1.61 -5.26
N GLU A 47 -22.69 0.76 -4.78
CA GLU A 47 -23.35 0.91 -3.47
C GLU A 47 -22.45 0.53 -2.29
N ASP A 48 -21.35 -0.18 -2.52
CA ASP A 48 -20.39 -0.52 -1.48
C ASP A 48 -19.24 0.50 -1.43
N PRO A 49 -18.72 0.83 -0.24
CA PRO A 49 -17.53 1.64 -0.15
C PRO A 49 -16.33 0.92 -0.81
N LEU A 50 -15.46 1.69 -1.46
CA LEU A 50 -14.25 1.16 -2.08
C LEU A 50 -13.06 1.36 -1.15
N LEU A 51 -12.42 0.26 -0.73
CA LEU A 51 -11.19 0.31 0.05
C LEU A 51 -9.97 0.39 -0.89
N ILE A 52 -9.11 1.37 -0.67
CA ILE A 52 -7.91 1.58 -1.47
C ILE A 52 -6.70 1.52 -0.54
N ARG A 53 -5.75 0.65 -0.84
CA ARG A 53 -4.49 0.53 -0.10
C ARG A 53 -3.34 0.97 -0.98
N VAL A 54 -2.56 1.94 -0.49
CA VAL A 54 -1.32 2.40 -1.11
C VAL A 54 -0.17 2.04 -0.19
N GLY A 55 0.74 1.19 -0.67
CA GLY A 55 1.99 0.88 0.03
C GLY A 55 3.19 1.49 -0.69
N LEU A 56 4.07 2.16 0.04
CA LEU A 56 5.31 2.72 -0.48
C LEU A 56 6.50 1.94 0.09
N GLY A 57 7.39 1.49 -0.80
CA GLY A 57 8.61 0.80 -0.41
C GLY A 57 9.81 1.27 -1.23
N ASN A 58 10.99 0.76 -0.89
CA ASN A 58 12.21 0.98 -1.66
C ASN A 58 13.04 -0.31 -1.76
N PRO A 59 12.58 -1.29 -2.57
CA PRO A 59 13.28 -2.56 -2.73
C PRO A 59 14.70 -2.36 -3.28
N SER A 60 14.89 -1.38 -4.18
CA SER A 60 16.20 -1.02 -4.73
C SER A 60 17.21 -0.66 -3.64
N ALA A 61 16.78 0.09 -2.61
CA ALA A 61 17.62 0.43 -1.47
C ALA A 61 17.87 -0.75 -0.54
N SER A 62 16.85 -1.55 -0.27
CA SER A 62 16.96 -2.78 0.53
C SER A 62 18.00 -3.72 -0.06
N GLU A 63 17.92 -3.96 -1.37
CA GLU A 63 18.89 -4.77 -2.09
C GLU A 63 20.30 -4.14 -2.09
N ALA A 64 20.41 -2.82 -2.27
CA ALA A 64 21.70 -2.13 -2.24
C ALA A 64 22.38 -2.29 -0.87
N ARG A 65 21.62 -2.17 0.22
CA ARG A 65 22.11 -2.40 1.59
C ARG A 65 22.55 -3.84 1.80
N SER A 66 21.71 -4.80 1.46
CA SER A 66 22.03 -6.22 1.58
C SER A 66 23.32 -6.58 0.82
N ARG A 67 23.47 -6.08 -0.41
CA ARG A 67 24.71 -6.24 -1.19
C ARG A 67 25.92 -5.58 -0.52
N ASN A 68 25.78 -4.37 0.03
CA ASN A 68 26.86 -3.66 0.70
C ASN A 68 27.29 -4.36 1.99
N GLU A 69 26.34 -4.85 2.79
CA GLU A 69 26.60 -5.60 4.02
C GLU A 69 27.30 -6.93 3.74
N SER A 70 26.84 -7.67 2.72
CA SER A 70 27.48 -8.89 2.26
C SER A 70 28.91 -8.62 1.79
N THR A 71 29.09 -7.60 0.94
CA THR A 71 30.42 -7.20 0.44
C THR A 71 31.35 -6.80 1.59
N LYS A 72 30.85 -6.05 2.57
CA LYS A 72 31.61 -5.66 3.76
C LYS A 72 32.02 -6.86 4.60
N SER A 73 31.11 -7.80 4.84
CA SER A 73 31.38 -9.03 5.58
C SER A 73 32.48 -9.87 4.94
N ASP A 74 32.44 -10.03 3.61
CA ASP A 74 33.46 -10.77 2.86
C ASP A 74 34.79 -10.02 2.81
N LEU A 75 34.73 -8.70 2.66
CA LEU A 75 35.92 -7.83 2.72
C LEU A 75 36.61 -7.93 4.09
N ASP A 76 35.85 -7.83 5.18
CA ASP A 76 36.38 -7.93 6.55
C ASP A 76 37.05 -9.28 6.82
N LYS A 77 36.55 -10.37 6.24
CA LYS A 77 37.20 -11.69 6.29
C LYS A 77 38.50 -11.72 5.48
N PHE A 78 38.47 -11.19 4.26
CA PHE A 78 39.61 -11.21 3.35
C PHE A 78 40.78 -10.34 3.86
N VAL A 79 40.48 -9.15 4.39
CA VAL A 79 41.47 -8.20 4.93
C VAL A 79 42.25 -8.79 6.12
N ARG A 80 41.64 -9.73 6.87
CA ARG A 80 42.31 -10.43 7.98
C ARG A 80 43.27 -11.54 7.54
N THR A 81 43.34 -11.86 6.25
CA THR A 81 44.23 -12.92 5.75
C THR A 81 45.68 -12.44 5.63
N ALA A 82 46.65 -13.34 5.89
CA ALA A 82 48.06 -13.04 5.70
C ALA A 82 48.39 -12.66 4.23
N GLY A 83 47.66 -13.25 3.28
CA GLY A 83 47.78 -12.95 1.85
C GLY A 83 47.45 -11.49 1.50
N PHE A 84 46.43 -10.91 2.14
CA PHE A 84 46.13 -9.48 1.99
C PHE A 84 47.18 -8.60 2.67
N GLY A 85 47.64 -8.98 3.86
CA GLY A 85 48.67 -8.25 4.60
C GLY A 85 49.97 -8.04 3.81
N ALA A 86 50.35 -9.04 3.00
CA ALA A 86 51.55 -9.02 2.16
C ALA A 86 51.43 -8.17 0.87
N TRP A 87 50.26 -7.59 0.56
CA TRP A 87 50.10 -6.76 -0.64
C TRP A 87 50.76 -5.37 -0.46
N PRO A 88 51.27 -4.75 -1.55
CA PRO A 88 51.66 -3.34 -1.55
C PRO A 88 50.48 -2.42 -1.17
N GLU A 89 50.76 -1.34 -0.46
CA GLU A 89 49.72 -0.41 0.04
C GLU A 89 48.85 0.19 -1.07
N GLU A 90 49.44 0.54 -2.22
CA GLU A 90 48.70 1.04 -3.38
C GLU A 90 47.67 0.02 -3.90
N LYS A 91 48.04 -1.26 -3.91
CA LYS A 91 47.15 -2.36 -4.32
C LYS A 91 46.04 -2.58 -3.29
N LYS A 92 46.34 -2.47 -2.00
CA LYS A 92 45.33 -2.51 -0.93
C LYS A 92 44.34 -1.36 -1.09
N ALA A 93 44.82 -0.13 -1.29
CA ALA A 93 43.97 1.03 -1.47
C ALA A 93 43.05 0.90 -2.70
N GLY A 94 43.59 0.48 -3.84
CA GLY A 94 42.78 0.23 -5.05
C GLY A 94 41.75 -0.88 -4.88
N PHE A 95 42.10 -1.95 -4.16
CA PHE A 95 41.17 -3.02 -3.81
C PHE A 95 40.05 -2.51 -2.89
N MET A 96 40.39 -1.83 -1.79
CA MET A 96 39.41 -1.29 -0.85
C MET A 96 38.45 -0.29 -1.53
N ALA A 97 38.96 0.55 -2.44
CA ALA A 97 38.15 1.48 -3.22
C ALA A 97 37.17 0.74 -4.15
N LYS A 98 37.58 -0.36 -4.79
CA LYS A 98 36.71 -1.16 -5.67
C LYS A 98 35.55 -1.83 -4.91
N TYR A 99 35.77 -2.21 -3.66
CA TYR A 99 34.76 -2.86 -2.81
C TYR A 99 34.09 -1.88 -1.82
N SER A 100 34.24 -0.57 -2.02
CA SER A 100 33.49 0.42 -1.26
C SER A 100 31.99 0.24 -1.49
N GLY A 101 31.18 0.47 -0.45
CA GLY A 101 29.73 0.34 -0.52
C GLY A 101 29.15 1.16 -1.67
N LYS A 102 28.24 0.57 -2.44
CA LYS A 102 27.53 1.25 -3.51
C LYS A 102 26.52 2.25 -2.93
N PRO A 103 26.21 3.35 -3.64
CA PRO A 103 25.18 4.29 -3.21
C PRO A 103 23.83 3.58 -3.01
N VAL A 104 23.15 3.93 -1.92
CA VAL A 104 21.80 3.46 -1.60
C VAL A 104 20.83 4.58 -1.99
N PRO A 105 19.90 4.38 -2.95
CA PRO A 105 18.92 5.41 -3.27
C PRO A 105 17.96 5.58 -2.09
N VAL A 106 17.77 6.81 -1.61
CA VAL A 106 16.84 7.10 -0.51
C VAL A 106 15.85 8.15 -0.98
N TYR A 107 14.58 7.98 -0.65
CA TYR A 107 13.52 8.92 -0.99
C TYR A 107 12.85 9.46 0.28
N GLY A 108 12.88 10.77 0.48
CA GLY A 108 12.11 11.46 1.51
C GLY A 108 10.66 11.64 1.07
N ILE A 109 9.71 11.30 1.94
CA ILE A 109 8.28 11.50 1.76
C ILE A 109 7.76 12.36 2.92
N GLY A 110 6.99 13.39 2.59
CA GLY A 110 6.48 14.35 3.58
C GLY A 110 7.49 15.44 3.90
N SER A 111 7.19 16.24 4.93
CA SER A 111 8.07 17.29 5.42
C SER A 111 7.73 17.62 6.87
N ALA A 112 8.47 18.54 7.49
CA ALA A 112 8.16 19.04 8.83
C ALA A 112 6.72 19.58 8.99
N THR A 113 6.07 19.97 7.88
CA THR A 113 4.71 20.54 7.89
C THR A 113 3.69 19.73 7.09
N ARG A 114 4.11 18.65 6.42
CA ARG A 114 3.23 17.82 5.59
C ARG A 114 3.36 16.36 5.97
N ALA A 115 2.24 15.68 6.16
CA ALA A 115 2.28 14.25 6.42
C ALA A 115 2.72 13.50 5.16
N PRO A 116 3.39 12.34 5.32
CA PRO A 116 3.69 11.46 4.19
C PRO A 116 2.43 11.05 3.42
N ALA A 117 1.32 10.83 4.13
CA ALA A 117 0.03 10.46 3.55
C ALA A 117 -0.52 11.54 2.60
N ASP A 118 -0.27 12.82 2.88
CA ASP A 118 -0.71 13.95 2.04
C ASP A 118 0.10 14.08 0.75
N GLN A 119 1.22 13.36 0.63
CA GLN A 119 2.01 13.31 -0.60
C GLN A 119 1.50 12.27 -1.60
N VAL A 120 0.43 11.55 -1.25
CA VAL A 120 -0.20 10.54 -2.10
C VAL A 120 -1.50 11.10 -2.66
N ARG A 121 -1.60 11.15 -3.99
CA ARG A 121 -2.78 11.56 -4.73
C ARG A 121 -3.31 10.40 -5.55
N LEU A 122 -4.62 10.17 -5.49
CA LEU A 122 -5.30 9.16 -6.29
C LEU A 122 -5.89 9.80 -7.55
N VAL A 123 -5.64 9.18 -8.70
CA VAL A 123 -6.16 9.62 -10.00
C VAL A 123 -6.97 8.48 -10.59
N LEU A 124 -8.25 8.72 -10.83
CA LEU A 124 -9.13 7.78 -11.51
C LEU A 124 -9.33 8.24 -12.95
N LYS A 125 -9.09 7.34 -13.91
CA LYS A 125 -9.28 7.57 -15.33
C LYS A 125 -10.41 6.71 -15.87
N ASN A 126 -11.25 7.25 -16.75
CA ASN A 126 -12.28 6.49 -17.45
C ASN A 126 -11.66 5.61 -18.56
N ALA A 127 -12.49 4.84 -19.27
CA ALA A 127 -12.05 4.00 -20.39
C ALA A 127 -11.42 4.78 -21.57
N ALA A 128 -11.66 6.08 -21.69
CA ALA A 128 -11.02 6.96 -22.67
C ALA A 128 -9.66 7.51 -22.18
N GLY A 129 -9.25 7.20 -20.95
CA GLY A 129 -8.03 7.71 -20.32
C GLY A 129 -8.16 9.09 -19.69
N GLU A 130 -9.36 9.66 -19.66
CA GLU A 130 -9.62 10.98 -19.11
C GLU A 130 -9.77 10.90 -17.59
N ALA A 131 -9.13 11.82 -16.86
CA ALA A 131 -9.29 11.91 -15.42
C ALA A 131 -10.72 12.33 -15.06
N VAL A 132 -11.35 11.56 -14.18
CA VAL A 132 -12.69 11.85 -13.66
C VAL A 132 -12.62 12.34 -12.22
N PHE A 133 -13.62 13.14 -11.81
CA PHE A 133 -13.72 13.54 -10.42
C PHE A 133 -13.95 12.31 -9.55
N PHE A 134 -13.02 12.06 -8.63
CA PHE A 134 -13.03 10.90 -7.76
C PHE A 134 -12.58 11.32 -6.37
N ASN A 135 -13.54 11.46 -5.46
CA ASN A 135 -13.29 11.89 -4.10
C ASN A 135 -12.91 10.69 -3.21
N ALA A 136 -11.65 10.26 -3.31
CA ALA A 136 -11.08 9.33 -2.35
C ALA A 136 -10.38 10.10 -1.22
N ARG A 137 -10.68 9.71 0.02
CA ARG A 137 -10.15 10.34 1.24
C ARG A 137 -9.35 9.34 2.05
N LEU A 138 -8.39 9.84 2.83
CA LEU A 138 -7.71 9.02 3.85
C LEU A 138 -8.73 8.51 4.88
N LEU A 139 -8.63 7.22 5.22
CA LEU A 139 -9.42 6.62 6.31
C LEU A 139 -8.85 7.02 7.67
N ALA A 140 -9.68 6.94 8.71
CA ALA A 140 -9.34 7.38 10.07
C ALA A 140 -8.11 6.66 10.68
N ALA A 141 -7.91 5.38 10.36
CA ALA A 141 -6.78 4.59 10.84
C ALA A 141 -5.42 4.95 10.19
N THR A 142 -5.40 5.79 9.15
CA THR A 142 -4.15 6.20 8.50
C THR A 142 -3.49 7.33 9.29
N ASP A 143 -2.20 7.15 9.63
CA ASP A 143 -1.41 8.18 10.30
C ASP A 143 -1.27 9.44 9.44
N ARG A 144 -1.53 10.59 10.07
CA ARG A 144 -1.46 11.92 9.48
C ARG A 144 -0.51 12.85 10.23
N ALA A 145 0.34 12.30 11.09
CA ALA A 145 1.37 13.09 11.75
C ALA A 145 2.30 13.71 10.69
N PRO A 146 2.58 15.03 10.77
CA PRO A 146 3.56 15.65 9.89
C PRO A 146 4.95 15.10 10.21
N GLY A 147 5.78 14.97 9.18
CA GLY A 147 7.13 14.45 9.31
C GLY A 147 7.67 14.00 7.97
N GLU A 148 8.99 14.04 7.84
CA GLU A 148 9.69 13.41 6.74
C GLU A 148 10.01 11.96 7.11
N VAL A 149 9.59 11.03 6.25
CA VAL A 149 9.99 9.63 6.33
C VAL A 149 10.95 9.32 5.20
N LEU A 150 12.09 8.74 5.54
CA LEU A 150 13.09 8.28 4.57
C LEU A 150 12.79 6.84 4.18
N LEU A 151 12.34 6.63 2.94
CA LEU A 151 12.25 5.32 2.30
C LEU A 151 13.66 4.87 1.92
N ASP A 152 14.33 4.25 2.88
CA ASP A 152 15.73 3.86 2.79
C ASP A 152 15.94 2.34 2.59
N GLY A 153 14.83 1.62 2.38
CA GLY A 153 14.78 0.17 2.19
C GLY A 153 14.59 -0.63 3.48
N THR A 154 14.45 0.02 4.64
CA THR A 154 14.25 -0.66 5.94
C THR A 154 12.80 -0.75 6.38
N LYS A 155 11.95 0.15 5.89
CA LYS A 155 10.54 0.25 6.25
C LYS A 155 9.70 0.57 5.03
N ASP A 156 8.52 -0.03 4.99
CA ASP A 156 7.47 0.30 4.05
C ASP A 156 6.40 1.14 4.75
N LEU A 157 5.81 2.08 4.01
CA LEU A 157 4.66 2.86 4.46
C LEU A 157 3.39 2.27 3.87
N VAL A 158 2.30 2.32 4.62
CA VAL A 158 0.98 1.87 4.16
C VAL A 158 -0.05 2.91 4.53
N PHE A 159 -0.81 3.33 3.53
CA PHE A 159 -1.89 4.30 3.67
C PHE A 159 -3.20 3.67 3.19
N TYR A 160 -4.28 3.93 3.92
CA TYR A 160 -5.61 3.49 3.57
C TYR A 160 -6.45 4.69 3.15
N PHE A 161 -6.97 4.60 1.94
CA PHE A 161 -7.91 5.53 1.34
C PHE A 161 -9.25 4.84 1.14
N GLY A 162 -10.30 5.64 1.07
CA GLY A 162 -11.66 5.20 0.87
C GLY A 162 -12.42 6.10 -0.08
N ALA A 163 -13.24 5.50 -0.93
CA ALA A 163 -14.30 6.23 -1.62
C ALA A 163 -15.65 5.77 -1.09
N ASP A 164 -16.43 6.73 -0.59
CA ASP A 164 -17.79 6.47 -0.08
C ASP A 164 -18.75 6.14 -1.25
N PRO A 165 -19.81 5.34 -1.02
CA PRO A 165 -20.76 4.93 -2.06
C PRO A 165 -21.32 6.10 -2.88
N GLU A 166 -21.56 7.26 -2.27
CA GLU A 166 -22.07 8.44 -2.96
C GLU A 166 -21.12 8.91 -4.08
N THR A 167 -19.81 8.81 -3.85
CA THR A 167 -18.78 9.13 -4.85
C THR A 167 -18.85 8.16 -6.02
N LEU A 168 -19.00 6.87 -5.74
CA LEU A 168 -19.03 5.81 -6.75
C LEU A 168 -20.33 5.85 -7.55
N LEU A 169 -21.47 6.10 -6.90
CA LEU A 169 -22.78 6.21 -7.56
C LEU A 169 -22.86 7.40 -8.54
N SER A 170 -22.10 8.47 -8.30
CA SER A 170 -21.98 9.60 -9.24
C SER A 170 -21.22 9.26 -10.53
N LEU A 171 -20.45 8.16 -10.53
CA LEU A 171 -19.74 7.68 -11.71
C LEU A 171 -20.67 6.84 -12.62
N GLY A 172 -20.29 6.71 -13.89
CA GLY A 172 -20.95 5.80 -14.82
C GLY A 172 -20.58 4.34 -14.53
N GLU A 173 -21.40 3.40 -14.98
CA GLU A 173 -20.94 2.00 -15.04
C GLU A 173 -19.84 1.86 -16.10
N GLY A 174 -18.84 1.02 -15.83
CA GLY A 174 -17.77 0.78 -16.78
C GLY A 174 -16.40 0.56 -16.15
N ARG A 175 -15.38 0.57 -17.00
CA ARG A 175 -13.98 0.37 -16.60
C ARG A 175 -13.32 1.70 -16.23
N TYR A 176 -12.59 1.66 -15.12
CA TYR A 176 -11.79 2.75 -14.62
C TYR A 176 -10.40 2.26 -14.24
N ALA A 177 -9.39 3.07 -14.53
CA ALA A 177 -8.02 2.83 -14.11
C ALA A 177 -7.68 3.77 -12.95
N LEU A 178 -7.36 3.20 -11.79
CA LEU A 178 -6.92 3.92 -10.60
C LEU A 178 -5.40 3.91 -10.52
N GLU A 179 -4.79 5.08 -10.38
CA GLU A 179 -3.35 5.27 -10.20
C GLU A 179 -3.08 6.05 -8.91
N ALA A 180 -1.99 5.71 -8.22
CA ALA A 180 -1.47 6.49 -7.12
C ALA A 180 -0.25 7.29 -7.60
N VAL A 181 -0.29 8.60 -7.41
CA VAL A 181 0.81 9.52 -7.69
C VAL A 181 1.41 9.94 -6.37
N VAL A 182 2.72 9.74 -6.22
CA VAL A 182 3.44 10.01 -4.97
C VAL A 182 4.50 11.06 -5.24
N THR A 183 4.44 12.17 -4.50
CA THR A 183 5.50 13.17 -4.48
C THR A 183 6.60 12.75 -3.50
N SER A 184 7.84 12.67 -3.99
CA SER A 184 8.99 12.26 -3.19
C SER A 184 10.22 13.09 -3.53
N ARG A 185 11.19 13.15 -2.61
CA ARG A 185 12.49 13.77 -2.87
C ARG A 185 13.60 12.76 -2.76
N LYS A 186 14.37 12.56 -3.84
CA LYS A 186 15.55 11.71 -3.79
C LYS A 186 16.68 12.39 -3.02
N ALA A 187 17.34 11.66 -2.13
CA ALA A 187 18.43 12.18 -1.32
C ALA A 187 19.58 12.71 -2.21
N GLY A 188 20.04 13.92 -1.92
CA GLY A 188 21.04 14.63 -2.74
C GLY A 188 20.45 15.42 -3.91
N GLU A 189 19.16 15.31 -4.19
CA GLU A 189 18.45 16.12 -5.18
C GLU A 189 17.65 17.23 -4.49
N GLY A 190 17.71 18.44 -5.06
CA GLY A 190 17.03 19.62 -4.50
C GLY A 190 15.59 19.83 -4.95
N ARG A 191 15.02 18.90 -5.72
CA ARG A 191 13.67 19.00 -6.28
C ARG A 191 12.86 17.74 -5.99
N ASP A 192 11.57 17.92 -5.82
CA ASP A 192 10.62 16.83 -5.67
C ASP A 192 10.28 16.24 -7.04
N SER A 193 10.04 14.94 -7.09
CA SER A 193 9.61 14.20 -8.27
C SER A 193 8.31 13.43 -7.98
N GLU A 194 7.48 13.28 -9.00
CA GLU A 194 6.28 12.44 -8.93
C GLU A 194 6.59 11.04 -9.47
N THR A 195 6.18 10.01 -8.73
CA THR A 195 6.20 8.62 -9.17
C THR A 195 4.78 8.10 -9.26
N VAL A 196 4.47 7.37 -10.33
CA VAL A 196 3.12 6.86 -10.60
C VAL A 196 3.11 5.34 -10.42
N SER A 197 2.13 4.83 -9.70
CA SER A 197 1.94 3.39 -9.53
C SER A 197 1.53 2.70 -10.82
N LYS A 198 1.63 1.36 -10.84
CA LYS A 198 0.85 0.58 -11.81
C LYS A 198 -0.64 0.82 -11.57
N ALA A 199 -1.41 0.92 -12.64
CA ALA A 199 -2.85 1.11 -12.55
C ALA A 199 -3.54 -0.13 -11.98
N VAL A 200 -4.60 0.11 -11.21
CA VAL A 200 -5.56 -0.89 -10.74
C VAL A 200 -6.84 -0.72 -11.54
N GLU A 201 -7.32 -1.82 -12.11
CA GLU A 201 -8.53 -1.83 -12.92
C GLU A 201 -9.75 -2.02 -12.03
N ILE A 202 -10.71 -1.11 -12.12
CA ILE A 202 -11.97 -1.15 -11.39
C ILE A 202 -13.08 -1.22 -12.42
N PHE A 203 -13.84 -2.30 -12.40
CA PHE A 203 -15.07 -2.41 -13.17
C PHE A 203 -16.24 -2.07 -12.27
N LEU A 204 -16.80 -0.87 -12.44
CA LEU A 204 -17.90 -0.37 -11.63
C LEU A 204 -19.24 -0.87 -12.15
N VAL A 205 -20.01 -1.49 -11.26
CA VAL A 205 -21.34 -2.06 -11.53
C VAL A 205 -22.34 -1.43 -10.57
N LYS A 206 -23.57 -1.13 -11.01
CA LYS A 206 -24.65 -0.64 -10.14
C LYS A 206 -25.68 -1.73 -9.85
N ASN A 207 -25.82 -2.72 -10.73
CA ASN A 207 -26.73 -3.84 -10.49
C ASN A 207 -26.02 -5.02 -9.77
N PRO A 208 -26.38 -5.33 -8.50
CA PRO A 208 -25.78 -6.43 -7.75
C PRO A 208 -26.08 -7.82 -8.36
N GLY A 209 -27.16 -7.96 -9.14
CA GLY A 209 -27.52 -9.22 -9.80
C GLY A 209 -26.53 -9.68 -10.87
N ALA A 210 -25.61 -8.80 -11.30
CA ALA A 210 -24.53 -9.13 -12.22
C ALA A 210 -23.32 -9.81 -11.53
N LEU A 211 -23.29 -9.83 -10.18
CA LEU A 211 -22.13 -10.31 -9.42
C LEU A 211 -22.35 -11.74 -8.89
N SER A 212 -21.27 -12.53 -8.87
CA SER A 212 -21.29 -13.87 -8.29
C SER A 212 -21.50 -13.84 -6.77
N LYS A 213 -21.96 -14.96 -6.18
CA LYS A 213 -22.07 -15.10 -4.72
C LYS A 213 -20.71 -14.91 -4.02
N GLU A 214 -19.64 -15.47 -4.58
CA GLU A 214 -18.28 -15.29 -4.06
C GLU A 214 -17.87 -13.82 -4.06
N SER A 215 -18.22 -13.09 -5.14
CA SER A 215 -18.02 -11.64 -5.22
C SER A 215 -18.83 -10.91 -4.14
N ALA A 216 -20.06 -11.35 -3.85
CA ALA A 216 -20.88 -10.74 -2.81
C ALA A 216 -20.36 -10.96 -1.39
N ASP A 217 -19.85 -12.15 -1.06
CA ASP A 217 -19.26 -12.43 0.25
C ASP A 217 -17.96 -11.64 0.45
N ARG A 218 -17.16 -11.54 -0.61
CA ARG A 218 -15.94 -10.74 -0.64
C ARG A 218 -16.20 -9.24 -0.46
N ARG A 219 -17.21 -8.70 -1.13
CA ARG A 219 -17.62 -7.29 -0.97
C ARG A 219 -17.98 -6.96 0.47
N LEU A 220 -18.74 -7.83 1.15
CA LEU A 220 -19.05 -7.64 2.57
C LEU A 220 -17.79 -7.60 3.43
N ALA A 221 -16.82 -8.47 3.17
CA ALA A 221 -15.55 -8.46 3.89
C ALA A 221 -14.76 -7.16 3.63
N SER A 222 -14.64 -6.71 2.38
CA SER A 222 -13.99 -5.43 2.04
C SER A 222 -14.68 -4.24 2.71
N SER A 223 -16.02 -4.18 2.68
CA SER A 223 -16.80 -3.12 3.34
C SER A 223 -16.62 -3.13 4.86
N ALA A 224 -16.55 -4.31 5.50
CA ALA A 224 -16.25 -4.41 6.92
C ALA A 224 -14.87 -3.84 7.25
N VAL A 225 -13.84 -4.19 6.48
CA VAL A 225 -12.50 -3.62 6.67
C VAL A 225 -12.52 -2.10 6.46
N TYR A 226 -13.22 -1.61 5.44
CA TYR A 226 -13.39 -0.17 5.22
C TYR A 226 -13.98 0.51 6.45
N TYR A 227 -15.13 0.05 6.95
CA TYR A 227 -15.80 0.69 8.08
C TYR A 227 -15.00 0.59 9.38
N HIS A 228 -14.26 -0.51 9.57
CA HIS A 228 -13.34 -0.65 10.70
C HIS A 228 -12.21 0.38 10.63
N LEU A 229 -11.52 0.48 9.48
CA LEU A 229 -10.43 1.43 9.29
C LEU A 229 -10.90 2.89 9.33
N ASP A 230 -12.16 3.15 8.99
CA ASP A 230 -12.74 4.49 9.04
C ASP A 230 -13.37 4.84 10.39
N GLY A 231 -13.45 3.88 11.32
CA GLY A 231 -14.09 4.07 12.62
C GLY A 231 -15.62 4.21 12.56
N GLN A 232 -16.26 3.81 11.45
CA GLN A 232 -17.71 3.81 11.29
C GLN A 232 -18.34 2.58 11.96
N TYR A 233 -18.24 2.50 13.28
CA TYR A 233 -18.59 1.29 14.05
C TYR A 233 -20.04 0.84 13.93
N SER A 234 -21.00 1.76 13.72
CA SER A 234 -22.40 1.38 13.46
C SER A 234 -22.55 0.61 12.15
N LYS A 235 -21.93 1.09 11.06
CA LYS A 235 -21.93 0.39 9.76
C LYS A 235 -21.11 -0.90 9.81
N LEU A 236 -20.04 -0.93 10.61
CA LEU A 236 -19.27 -2.15 10.86
C LEU A 236 -20.14 -3.23 11.53
N ALA A 237 -20.93 -2.87 12.55
CA ALA A 237 -21.85 -3.80 13.21
C ALA A 237 -22.89 -4.35 12.22
N GLU A 238 -23.55 -3.49 11.44
CA GLU A 238 -24.52 -3.91 10.42
C GLU A 238 -23.89 -4.86 9.38
N THR A 239 -22.65 -4.59 8.98
CA THR A 239 -21.93 -5.42 8.02
C THR A 239 -21.54 -6.77 8.64
N ALA A 240 -21.09 -6.77 9.89
CA ALA A 240 -20.78 -7.98 10.66
C ALA A 240 -22.03 -8.86 10.83
N GLU A 241 -23.19 -8.27 11.13
CA GLU A 241 -24.47 -8.98 11.21
C GLU A 241 -24.87 -9.61 9.88
N LYS A 242 -24.67 -8.90 8.75
CA LYS A 242 -24.87 -9.46 7.40
C LYS A 242 -23.95 -10.66 7.11
N ILE A 243 -22.68 -10.59 7.55
CA ILE A 243 -21.73 -11.72 7.42
C ILE A 243 -22.21 -12.90 8.26
N LEU A 244 -22.58 -12.67 9.52
CA LEU A 244 -23.04 -13.71 10.44
C LEU A 244 -24.40 -14.30 10.06
N ALA A 245 -25.28 -13.55 9.40
CA ALA A 245 -26.53 -14.07 8.86
C ALA A 245 -26.29 -15.09 7.73
N LYS A 246 -25.20 -14.92 6.96
CA LYS A 246 -24.79 -15.87 5.91
C LYS A 246 -24.03 -17.06 6.48
N ASP A 247 -23.10 -16.81 7.40
CA ASP A 247 -22.36 -17.85 8.13
C ASP A 247 -22.27 -17.49 9.62
N PRO A 248 -23.15 -18.08 10.46
CA PRO A 248 -23.14 -17.87 11.90
C PRO A 248 -21.84 -18.31 12.60
N ARG A 249 -20.96 -19.04 11.89
CA ARG A 249 -19.68 -19.53 12.40
C ARG A 249 -18.48 -18.75 11.85
N SER A 250 -18.71 -17.66 11.12
CA SER A 250 -17.63 -16.83 10.57
C SER A 250 -16.81 -16.20 11.70
N VAL A 251 -15.52 -16.55 11.80
CA VAL A 251 -14.62 -15.93 12.77
C VAL A 251 -14.52 -14.43 12.50
N ASP A 252 -14.32 -14.04 11.23
CA ASP A 252 -14.21 -12.64 10.83
C ASP A 252 -15.48 -11.87 11.17
N GLY A 253 -16.67 -12.43 10.92
CA GLY A 253 -17.94 -11.82 11.30
C GLY A 253 -18.04 -11.52 12.80
N TRP A 254 -17.68 -12.48 13.65
CA TRP A 254 -17.65 -12.28 15.10
C TRP A 254 -16.57 -11.28 15.55
N ALA A 255 -15.40 -11.29 14.90
CA ALA A 255 -14.33 -10.33 15.18
C ALA A 255 -14.73 -8.89 14.81
N TYR A 256 -15.32 -8.68 13.62
CA TYR A 256 -15.83 -7.37 13.21
C TYR A 256 -16.94 -6.86 14.13
N LEU A 257 -17.83 -7.75 14.60
CA LEU A 257 -18.83 -7.39 15.59
C LEU A 257 -18.18 -6.96 16.91
N GLY A 258 -17.14 -7.67 17.37
CA GLY A 258 -16.37 -7.31 18.55
C GLY A 258 -15.73 -5.93 18.43
N ASP A 259 -15.10 -5.63 17.29
CA ASP A 259 -14.50 -4.33 17.03
C ASP A 259 -15.54 -3.20 16.95
N ALA A 260 -16.70 -3.48 16.34
CA ALA A 260 -17.79 -2.52 16.28
C ALA A 260 -18.34 -2.19 17.68
N LEU A 261 -18.53 -3.20 18.53
CA LEU A 261 -19.03 -3.04 19.89
C LEU A 261 -18.03 -2.28 20.76
N ASP A 262 -16.74 -2.64 20.72
CA ASP A 262 -15.74 -1.94 21.53
C ASP A 262 -15.55 -0.49 21.08
N GLY A 263 -15.56 -0.25 19.76
CA GLY A 263 -15.52 1.09 19.19
C GLY A 263 -16.71 1.97 19.56
N ARG A 264 -17.85 1.36 19.87
CA ARG A 264 -19.05 2.05 20.42
C ARG A 264 -19.03 2.20 21.94
N GLY A 265 -18.05 1.60 22.62
CA GLY A 265 -17.93 1.62 24.08
C GLY A 265 -18.57 0.43 24.80
N ASP A 266 -19.19 -0.51 24.07
CA ASP A 266 -19.86 -1.70 24.60
C ASP A 266 -18.85 -2.84 24.86
N SER A 267 -17.84 -2.57 25.69
CA SER A 267 -16.67 -3.46 25.86
C SER A 267 -17.00 -4.85 26.42
N ARG A 268 -18.08 -5.02 27.19
CA ARG A 268 -18.48 -6.34 27.70
C ARG A 268 -19.05 -7.22 26.59
N GLU A 269 -19.86 -6.64 25.72
CA GLU A 269 -20.47 -7.29 24.55
C GLU A 269 -19.40 -7.58 23.50
N ALA A 270 -18.44 -6.66 23.32
CA ALA A 270 -17.27 -6.87 22.46
C ALA A 270 -16.45 -8.10 22.89
N LEU A 271 -16.17 -8.23 24.19
CA LEU A 271 -15.47 -9.39 24.74
C LEU A 271 -16.18 -10.70 24.39
N LYS A 272 -17.51 -10.76 24.56
CA LYS A 272 -18.31 -11.94 24.20
C LYS A 272 -18.24 -12.25 22.70
N ALA A 273 -18.25 -11.23 21.85
CA ALA A 273 -18.13 -11.41 20.40
C ALA A 273 -16.76 -12.00 20.02
N PHE A 274 -15.66 -11.49 20.58
CA PHE A 274 -14.33 -12.07 20.36
C PHE A 274 -14.19 -13.50 20.91
N GLU A 275 -14.77 -13.78 22.08
CA GLU A 275 -14.82 -15.15 22.61
C GLU A 275 -15.60 -16.10 21.68
N ASN A 276 -16.70 -15.64 21.08
CA ASN A 276 -17.42 -16.40 20.06
C ASN A 276 -16.57 -16.62 18.80
N ALA A 277 -15.81 -15.62 18.35
CA ALA A 277 -14.86 -15.78 17.25
C ALA A 277 -13.85 -16.91 17.53
N LEU A 278 -13.26 -16.93 18.73
CA LEU A 278 -12.34 -18.00 19.15
C LEU A 278 -13.01 -19.38 19.25
N ARG A 279 -14.29 -19.46 19.67
CA ARG A 279 -15.03 -20.73 19.70
C ARG A 279 -15.20 -21.35 18.31
N HIS A 280 -15.33 -20.52 17.28
CA HIS A 280 -15.50 -20.98 15.91
C HIS A 280 -14.18 -21.21 15.16
N TRP A 281 -13.09 -20.58 15.62
CA TRP A 281 -11.76 -20.68 14.99
C TRP A 281 -11.30 -22.11 14.68
N PRO A 282 -11.35 -23.09 15.61
CA PRO A 282 -10.88 -24.44 15.32
C PRO A 282 -11.64 -25.10 14.16
N ARG A 283 -12.94 -24.80 14.03
CA ARG A 283 -13.78 -25.36 12.96
C ARG A 283 -13.49 -24.71 11.62
N GLU A 284 -13.36 -23.39 11.59
CA GLU A 284 -13.02 -22.69 10.35
C GLU A 284 -11.60 -23.05 9.88
N ALA A 285 -10.66 -23.21 10.81
CA ALA A 285 -9.30 -23.66 10.52
C ALA A 285 -9.28 -25.07 9.87
N ALA A 286 -10.16 -25.96 10.31
CA ALA A 286 -10.27 -27.31 9.76
C ALA A 286 -10.95 -27.37 8.37
N LEU A 287 -11.67 -26.33 7.96
CA LEU A 287 -12.43 -26.31 6.69
C LEU A 287 -11.61 -25.85 5.47
N GLN A 288 -10.49 -25.15 5.67
CA GLN A 288 -9.70 -24.61 4.57
C GLN A 288 -8.63 -25.60 4.11
N PRO A 289 -8.68 -26.09 2.85
CA PRO A 289 -7.64 -26.97 2.33
C PRO A 289 -6.39 -26.15 2.02
N ARG A 290 -5.40 -26.15 2.93
CA ARG A 290 -4.05 -25.59 2.69
C ARG A 290 -2.96 -26.44 3.36
N GLU A 291 -1.78 -26.42 2.76
CA GLU A 291 -0.56 -27.07 3.27
C GLU A 291 0.00 -26.28 4.46
N GLY A 292 -0.30 -26.72 5.69
CA GLY A 292 0.34 -26.24 6.91
C GLY A 292 -0.63 -25.96 8.08
N PRO A 293 -0.14 -25.94 9.34
CA PRO A 293 -0.96 -25.56 10.49
C PRO A 293 -1.38 -24.07 10.40
N LYS A 294 -2.67 -23.79 10.60
CA LYS A 294 -3.18 -22.40 10.61
C LYS A 294 -2.66 -21.68 11.86
N GLU A 295 -2.04 -20.51 11.67
CA GLU A 295 -1.58 -19.67 12.78
C GLU A 295 -2.76 -19.23 13.65
N GLU A 296 -2.62 -19.31 14.97
CA GLU A 296 -3.64 -18.82 15.90
C GLU A 296 -4.02 -17.35 15.62
N PRO A 297 -5.28 -16.95 15.86
CA PRO A 297 -5.75 -15.60 15.53
C PRO A 297 -5.25 -14.59 16.56
N ARG A 298 -3.95 -14.28 16.53
CA ARG A 298 -3.24 -13.40 17.48
C ARG A 298 -3.95 -12.06 17.68
N TYR A 299 -4.54 -11.53 16.62
CA TYR A 299 -5.36 -10.32 16.66
C TYR A 299 -6.48 -10.42 17.72
N ILE A 300 -7.25 -11.50 17.69
CA ILE A 300 -8.42 -11.69 18.55
C ILE A 300 -7.97 -11.83 20.01
N TYR A 301 -6.89 -12.58 20.27
CA TYR A 301 -6.32 -12.68 21.61
C TYR A 301 -5.88 -11.31 22.16
N ARG A 302 -5.15 -10.54 21.35
CA ARG A 302 -4.71 -9.18 21.74
C ARG A 302 -5.91 -8.28 22.08
N ARG A 303 -6.97 -8.29 21.27
CA ARG A 303 -8.18 -7.49 21.53
C ARG A 303 -8.89 -7.92 22.82
N ILE A 304 -8.96 -9.22 23.10
CA ILE A 304 -9.51 -9.75 24.36
C ILE A 304 -8.71 -9.24 25.57
N GLU A 305 -7.37 -9.27 25.50
CA GLU A 305 -6.51 -8.76 26.57
C GLU A 305 -6.70 -7.26 26.78
N GLU A 306 -6.66 -6.46 25.72
CA GLU A 306 -6.89 -5.01 25.77
C GLU A 306 -8.23 -4.65 26.41
N ILE A 307 -9.30 -5.39 26.08
CA ILE A 307 -10.63 -5.16 26.64
C ILE A 307 -10.71 -5.59 28.10
N LYS A 308 -10.09 -6.71 28.50
CA LYS A 308 -10.03 -7.13 29.90
C LYS A 308 -9.28 -6.10 30.75
N ASP A 309 -8.17 -5.58 30.25
CA ASP A 309 -7.42 -4.51 30.89
C ASP A 309 -8.27 -3.23 31.02
N LYS A 310 -9.01 -2.85 29.97
CA LYS A 310 -9.93 -1.70 30.00
C LYS A 310 -11.03 -1.87 31.05
N LEU A 311 -11.63 -3.05 31.13
CA LEU A 311 -12.71 -3.36 32.08
C LEU A 311 -12.23 -3.42 33.54
N THR A 312 -11.00 -3.86 33.78
CA THR A 312 -10.41 -3.89 35.13
C THR A 312 -9.99 -2.49 35.61
N ARG A 313 -9.48 -1.63 34.72
CA ARG A 313 -9.09 -0.24 35.06
C ARG A 313 -10.29 0.71 35.21
N GLY A 314 -11.38 0.48 34.48
CA GLY A 314 -12.58 1.33 34.52
C GLY A 314 -13.59 0.98 35.63
N GLY A 315 -13.32 -0.04 36.44
CA GLY A 315 -14.20 -0.52 37.52
C GLY A 315 -13.79 -0.09 38.94
N GLY A 316 -12.88 0.88 39.08
CA GLY A 316 -12.40 1.43 40.34
C GLY A 316 -12.93 2.83 40.63
#